data_AF-A0A3B9K632-F1
#
_entry.id   AF-A0A3B9K632-F1
#
_cell.length_a   1.000
_cell.length_b   1.000
_cell.length_c   1.000
_cell.angle_alpha   90.00
_cell.angle_beta   90.00
_cell.angle_gamma   90.00
#
_symmetry.space_group_name_H-M   'P 1'
#
loop_
_entity.id
_entity.type
_entity.pdbx_description
1 polymer ?
#
loop_
_entity_poly.entity_id
_entity_poly.type
_entity_poly.pdbx_seq_one_letter_code
_entity_poly.pdbx_strand_id
1 'polypeptide(L)' 'MKEDTYEDIIHLPHHVSKRHPQMPVGDRAAQFSPFAALTGYGDAVKKTAEKNEQQVAREIQRLPEPDTMP' A
#
# COMPACT_ATOMS: atom_id res chain seq x y z
N MET A 1 29.09 -10.73 -9.35
CA MET A 1 29.43 -9.93 -8.16
C MET A 1 28.54 -8.70 -8.26
N LYS A 2 27.56 -8.52 -7.37
CA LYS A 2 26.78 -7.28 -7.34
C LYS A 2 27.66 -6.27 -6.61
N GLU A 3 27.98 -5.17 -7.27
CA GLU A 3 28.68 -4.07 -6.63
C GLU A 3 27.72 -3.40 -5.65
N ASP A 4 28.08 -3.43 -4.38
CA ASP A 4 27.40 -2.73 -3.29
C ASP A 4 27.71 -1.23 -3.42
N THR A 5 27.03 -0.58 -4.37
CA THR A 5 27.42 0.74 -4.90
C THR A 5 27.24 1.92 -3.94
N TYR A 6 26.73 1.69 -2.73
CA TYR A 6 26.39 2.76 -1.78
C TYR A 6 26.69 2.41 -0.31
N GLU A 7 27.38 1.30 -0.03
CA GLU A 7 27.65 0.82 1.33
C GLU A 7 28.43 1.83 2.18
N ASP A 8 29.26 2.63 1.52
CA ASP A 8 30.08 3.69 2.10
C ASP A 8 29.30 4.95 2.51
N ILE A 9 28.09 5.16 1.96
CA ILE A 9 27.28 6.37 2.20
C ILE A 9 25.93 6.11 2.88
N ILE A 10 25.34 4.93 2.73
CA ILE A 10 23.96 4.65 3.18
C ILE A 10 23.80 4.73 4.71
N HIS A 11 24.88 4.52 5.46
CA HIS A 11 24.90 4.56 6.92
C HIS A 11 25.37 5.90 7.51
N LEU A 12 25.75 6.88 6.67
CA LEU A 12 26.20 8.18 7.15
C LEU A 12 25.03 8.94 7.83
N PRO A 13 25.32 9.74 8.87
CA PRO A 13 24.31 10.55 9.52
C PRO A 13 23.72 11.53 8.50
N HIS A 14 22.40 11.44 8.30
CA HIS A 14 21.67 12.38 7.47
C HIS A 14 21.03 13.47 8.33
N HIS A 15 20.88 14.65 7.75
CA HIS A 15 20.23 15.76 8.44
C HIS A 15 18.75 15.46 8.67
N VAL A 16 18.31 15.52 9.92
CA VAL A 16 16.90 15.57 10.29
C VAL A 16 16.64 16.91 10.95
N SER A 17 15.67 17.65 10.42
CA SER A 17 15.30 18.94 10.97
C SER A 17 14.77 18.78 12.40
N LYS A 18 15.34 19.55 13.34
CA LYS A 18 14.88 19.60 14.73
C LYS A 18 13.64 20.47 14.92
N ARG A 19 13.39 21.39 13.99
CA ARG A 19 12.29 22.37 14.06
C ARG A 19 11.07 21.92 13.29
N HIS A 20 11.28 21.29 12.14
CA HIS A 20 10.21 20.90 11.22
C HIS A 20 10.11 19.38 11.21
N PRO A 21 9.06 18.78 11.79
CA PRO A 21 8.91 17.34 11.79
C PRO A 21 8.78 16.82 10.35
N GLN A 22 9.25 15.59 10.12
CA GLN A 22 9.08 14.96 8.83
C GLN A 22 7.59 14.66 8.58
N MET A 23 7.18 14.77 7.33
CA MET A 23 5.83 14.41 6.91
C MET A 23 5.55 12.91 7.18
N PRO A 24 4.41 12.57 7.81
CA PRO A 24 3.98 11.18 7.96
C PRO A 24 3.90 10.44 6.62
N VAL A 25 4.13 9.13 6.62
CA VAL A 25 4.17 8.32 5.39
C VAL A 25 2.85 8.37 4.62
N GLY A 26 1.70 8.40 5.31
CA GLY A 26 0.39 8.53 4.67
C GLY A 26 0.23 9.84 3.89
N ASP A 27 0.69 10.95 4.46
CA ASP A 27 0.63 12.26 3.81
C ASP A 27 1.61 12.35 2.62
N ARG A 28 2.74 11.61 2.66
CA ARG A 28 3.64 11.48 1.50
C ARG A 28 2.93 10.85 0.30
N ALA A 29 2.05 9.88 0.51
CA ALA A 29 1.30 9.24 -0.57
C ALA A 29 0.34 10.20 -1.26
N ALA A 30 -0.21 11.19 -0.54
CA ALA A 30 -1.08 12.21 -1.12
C ALA A 30 -0.37 13.07 -2.18
N GLN A 31 0.96 13.27 -2.06
CA GLN A 31 1.76 13.97 -3.07
C GLN A 31 1.76 13.25 -4.42
N PHE A 32 1.60 11.92 -4.40
CA PHE A 32 1.56 11.06 -5.58
C PHE A 32 0.14 10.58 -5.88
N SER A 33 -0.88 11.39 -5.58
CA SER A 33 -2.27 11.05 -5.82
C SER A 33 -2.82 11.85 -7.02
N PRO A 34 -2.38 11.55 -8.26
CA PRO A 34 -2.75 12.33 -9.45
C PRO A 34 -4.26 12.34 -9.73
N PHE A 35 -4.99 11.36 -9.19
CA PHE A 35 -6.44 11.24 -9.34
C PHE A 35 -7.22 11.79 -8.15
N ALA A 36 -6.57 12.26 -7.08
CA ALA A 36 -7.27 12.85 -5.93
C ALA A 36 -8.06 14.12 -6.28
N ALA A 37 -7.63 14.84 -7.32
CA ALA A 37 -8.34 15.99 -7.85
C ALA A 37 -9.63 15.61 -8.60
N LEU A 38 -9.79 14.34 -9.01
CA LEU A 38 -11.01 13.87 -9.66
C LEU A 38 -12.09 13.63 -8.61
N THR A 39 -13.12 14.47 -8.63
CA THR A 39 -14.31 14.27 -7.81
C THR A 39 -14.90 12.88 -8.10
N GLY A 40 -15.16 12.08 -7.05
CA GLY A 40 -15.72 10.73 -7.17
C GLY A 40 -14.71 9.58 -7.34
N TYR A 41 -13.39 9.84 -7.44
CA TYR A 41 -12.40 8.75 -7.49
C TYR A 41 -12.42 7.88 -6.22
N GLY A 42 -12.61 8.50 -5.04
CA GLY A 42 -12.76 7.78 -3.77
C GLY A 42 -13.93 6.79 -3.78
N ASP A 43 -15.07 7.17 -4.38
CA ASP A 43 -16.24 6.30 -4.48
C ASP A 43 -15.99 5.12 -5.43
N ALA A 44 -15.24 5.34 -6.50
CA ALA A 44 -14.85 4.27 -7.43
C ALA A 44 -13.92 3.24 -6.75
N VAL A 45 -12.95 3.72 -5.96
CA VAL A 45 -12.07 2.87 -5.16
C VAL A 45 -12.89 2.07 -4.15
N LYS A 46 -13.80 2.71 -3.42
CA LYS A 46 -14.67 2.05 -2.42
C LYS A 46 -15.54 0.96 -3.05
N LYS A 47 -16.23 1.25 -4.16
CA LYS A 47 -17.05 0.27 -4.89
C LYS A 47 -16.24 -0.94 -5.37
N THR A 48 -14.99 -0.70 -5.76
CA THR A 48 -14.09 -1.77 -6.22
C THR A 48 -13.65 -2.64 -5.04
N ALA A 49 -13.35 -2.03 -3.89
CA ALA A 49 -13.02 -2.75 -2.67
C ALA A 49 -14.19 -3.65 -2.22
N GLU A 50 -15.42 -3.12 -2.16
CA GLU A 50 -16.62 -3.88 -1.78
C GLU A 50 -16.86 -5.08 -2.72
N LYS A 51 -16.70 -4.89 -4.05
CA LYS A 51 -16.81 -5.99 -5.02
C LYS A 51 -15.76 -7.07 -4.79
N ASN A 52 -14.52 -6.67 -4.48
CA ASN A 52 -13.44 -7.59 -4.22
C ASN A 52 -13.69 -8.41 -2.93
N GLU A 53 -14.10 -7.75 -1.85
CA GLU A 53 -14.49 -8.42 -0.60
C GLU A 53 -15.60 -9.45 -0.82
N GLN A 54 -16.63 -9.11 -1.58
CA GLN A 54 -17.71 -10.04 -1.92
C GLN A 54 -17.23 -11.20 -2.81
N GLN A 55 -16.25 -10.98 -3.67
CA GLN A 55 -15.69 -12.04 -4.51
C GLN A 55 -14.86 -13.00 -3.66
N VAL A 56 -13.98 -12.48 -2.81
CA VAL A 56 -13.18 -13.27 -1.87
C VAL A 56 -14.08 -14.08 -0.94
N ALA A 57 -15.12 -13.47 -0.36
CA ALA A 57 -16.07 -14.17 0.50
C ALA A 57 -16.80 -15.31 -0.25
N ARG A 58 -17.22 -15.07 -1.50
CA ARG A 58 -17.83 -16.11 -2.34
C ARG A 58 -16.87 -17.25 -2.66
N GLU A 59 -15.60 -16.94 -2.90
CA GLU A 59 -14.58 -17.93 -3.19
C GLU A 59 -14.28 -18.79 -1.95
N ILE A 60 -14.16 -18.18 -0.78
CA ILE A 60 -14.01 -18.89 0.50
C ILE A 60 -15.20 -19.84 0.74
N GLN A 61 -16.43 -19.38 0.50
CA GLN A 61 -17.63 -20.22 0.67
C GLN A 61 -17.70 -21.38 -0.33
N ARG A 62 -17.03 -21.27 -1.48
CA ARG A 62 -17.01 -22.30 -2.52
C ARG A 62 -15.93 -23.36 -2.30
N LEU A 63 -14.97 -23.10 -1.41
CA LEU A 63 -13.94 -24.09 -1.08
C LEU A 63 -14.59 -25.28 -0.35
N PRO A 64 -14.24 -26.52 -0.72
CA PRO A 64 -14.70 -27.69 0.04
C PRO A 64 -14.12 -27.64 1.45
N GLU A 65 -14.91 -28.08 2.44
CA GLU A 65 -14.43 -28.24 3.82
C GLU A 65 -13.21 -29.16 3.82
N PRO A 66 -12.16 -28.88 4.61
CA PRO A 66 -10.90 -29.62 4.59
C PRO A 66 -11.09 -31.12 4.84
N ASP A 67 -12.15 -31.50 5.56
CA ASP A 67 -12.50 -32.88 5.90
C ASP A 67 -13.23 -33.64 4.78
N THR A 68 -13.51 -33.00 3.64
CA THR A 68 -14.16 -33.61 2.46
C THR A 68 -13.21 -33.90 1.29
N MET A 69 -11.91 -33.66 1.44
CA MET A 69 -10.90 -34.07 0.44
C MET A 69 -10.53 -35.55 0.64
N PRO A 70 -10.54 -36.38 -0.42
CA PRO A 70 -10.25 -37.81 -0.32
C PRO A 70 -8.80 -38.13 0.05
#